data_AF-A0A4R3KIP9-F1
#
_entry.id   AF-A0A4R3KIP9-F1
#
_cell.length_a   1.000
_cell.length_b   1.000
_cell.length_c   1.000
_cell.angle_alpha   90.00
_cell.angle_beta   90.00
_cell.angle_gamma   90.00
#
_symmetry.space_group_name_H-M   'P 1'
#
loop_
_entity.id
_entity.type
_entity.pdbx_description
1 polymer ?
#
loop_
_entity_poly.entity_id
_entity_poly.type
_entity_poly.pdbx_seq_one_letter_code
_entity_poly.pdbx_strand_id
1 'polypeptide(L)'
;MGSITKLAKIKSFFLYAVLLYSCSSENKIVNEVNVVYRQREELLDCFEGLSVFRRGEIIQLNIYNSRLSNEYFFLEEKNNGKRSIAFLRDSLQFDISTLRKFSGISKEYSDQEEFRTRILPHLLDKMQELNIVSFTSEFSSHGVTLKIYLQEYELLVISNINAIKNDQWRDYIQDSSQIDDHWFWRKI
;
A
#
# COMPACT_ATOMS: atom_id res chain seq x y z
N MET A 1 11.74 63.90 0.92
CA MET A 1 10.50 63.10 1.07
C MET A 1 10.52 61.99 0.01
N GLY A 2 10.59 60.71 0.38
CA GLY A 2 10.62 59.63 -0.63
C GLY A 2 11.08 58.23 -0.22
N SER A 3 11.28 57.94 1.07
CA SER A 3 11.90 56.67 1.51
C SER A 3 10.92 55.65 2.13
N ILE A 4 9.73 56.08 2.55
CA ILE A 4 8.83 55.23 3.37
C ILE A 4 7.99 54.27 2.51
N THR A 5 7.75 54.58 1.23
CA THR A 5 6.88 53.77 0.34
C THR A 5 7.55 52.52 -0.24
N LYS A 6 8.89 52.40 -0.22
CA LYS A 6 9.59 51.20 -0.74
C LYS A 6 9.58 50.02 0.24
N LEU A 7 9.61 50.27 1.56
CA LEU A 7 9.62 49.21 2.58
C LEU A 7 8.28 48.47 2.70
N ALA A 8 7.15 49.15 2.44
CA ALA A 8 5.83 48.53 2.51
C ALA A 8 5.60 47.51 1.36
N LYS A 9 6.11 47.79 0.16
CA LYS A 9 5.98 46.88 -1.00
C LYS A 9 6.77 45.59 -0.83
N ILE A 10 7.94 45.64 -0.19
CA ILE A 10 8.81 44.47 0.03
C ILE A 10 8.18 43.52 1.06
N LYS A 11 7.58 44.05 2.14
CA LYS A 11 6.88 43.22 3.14
C LYS A 11 5.63 42.53 2.58
N SER A 12 4.91 43.19 1.67
CA SER A 12 3.72 42.60 1.02
C SER A 12 4.05 41.45 0.07
N PHE A 13 5.25 41.44 -0.53
CA PHE A 13 5.66 40.39 -1.47
C PHE A 13 6.12 39.10 -0.75
N PHE A 14 6.76 39.25 0.41
CA PHE A 14 7.20 38.12 1.24
C PHE A 14 6.03 37.31 1.81
N LEU A 15 4.93 37.98 2.19
CA LEU A 15 3.74 37.32 2.71
C LEU A 15 3.03 36.47 1.64
N TYR A 16 3.06 36.90 0.37
CA TYR A 16 2.46 36.16 -0.75
C TYR A 16 3.29 34.92 -1.12
N ALA A 17 4.63 35.01 -1.03
CA ALA A 17 5.52 33.87 -1.29
C ALA A 17 5.39 32.76 -0.23
N VAL A 18 5.19 33.12 1.05
CA VAL A 18 4.98 32.16 2.14
C VAL A 18 3.62 31.44 2.02
N LEU A 19 2.58 32.15 1.58
CA LEU A 19 1.25 31.56 1.36
C LEU A 19 1.22 30.61 0.14
N LEU A 20 1.94 30.93 -0.94
CA LEU A 20 2.03 30.05 -2.11
C LEU A 20 2.86 28.77 -1.86
N TYR A 21 3.83 28.80 -0.94
CA TYR A 21 4.61 27.62 -0.59
C TYR A 21 3.82 26.61 0.24
N SER A 22 2.86 27.06 1.06
CA SER A 22 2.03 26.18 1.90
C SER A 22 0.99 25.36 1.12
N CYS A 23 0.61 25.78 -0.10
CA CYS A 23 -0.33 25.01 -0.93
C CYS A 23 0.32 23.89 -1.77
N SER A 24 1.65 23.75 -1.76
CA SER A 24 2.31 22.74 -2.62
C SER A 24 2.38 21.36 -1.96
N SER A 25 2.49 21.30 -0.63
CA SER A 25 2.62 20.04 0.10
C SER A 25 1.29 19.29 0.16
N GLU A 26 0.20 19.95 0.53
CA GLU A 26 -1.13 19.33 0.66
C GLU A 26 -1.64 18.76 -0.68
N ASN A 27 -1.37 19.45 -1.79
CA ASN A 27 -1.67 18.95 -3.14
C ASN A 27 -0.87 17.70 -3.51
N LYS A 28 0.35 17.53 -2.99
CA LYS A 28 1.16 16.32 -3.23
C LYS A 28 0.62 15.13 -2.43
N ILE A 29 0.21 15.36 -1.17
CA ILE A 29 -0.41 14.36 -0.28
C ILE A 29 -1.64 13.75 -0.96
N VAL A 30 -2.54 14.63 -1.40
CA VAL A 30 -3.79 14.25 -2.08
C VAL A 30 -3.51 13.48 -3.36
N ASN A 31 -2.41 13.77 -4.07
CA ASN A 31 -2.12 13.09 -5.34
C ASN A 31 -1.66 11.64 -5.18
N GLU A 32 -0.74 11.31 -4.25
CA GLU A 32 -0.25 9.94 -4.10
C GLU A 32 -1.37 8.98 -3.62
N VAL A 33 -2.10 9.39 -2.59
CA VAL A 33 -3.27 8.63 -2.08
C VAL A 33 -4.34 8.50 -3.14
N ASN A 34 -4.65 9.57 -3.89
CA ASN A 34 -5.67 9.50 -4.94
C ASN A 34 -5.27 8.61 -6.11
N VAL A 35 -3.98 8.53 -6.47
CA VAL A 35 -3.53 7.65 -7.55
C VAL A 35 -3.82 6.19 -7.20
N VAL A 36 -3.50 5.78 -5.97
CA VAL A 36 -3.80 4.43 -5.46
C VAL A 36 -5.31 4.20 -5.42
N TYR A 37 -6.07 5.13 -4.84
CA TYR A 37 -7.52 5.02 -4.72
C TYR A 37 -8.26 4.95 -6.07
N ARG A 38 -7.72 5.60 -7.12
CA ARG A 38 -8.29 5.51 -8.48
C ARG A 38 -8.15 4.12 -9.09
N GLN A 39 -7.16 3.33 -8.68
CA GLN A 39 -6.98 1.93 -9.11
C GLN A 39 -7.57 0.91 -8.12
N ARG A 40 -8.44 1.35 -7.19
CA ARG A 40 -8.93 0.52 -6.06
C ARG A 40 -9.51 -0.84 -6.44
N GLU A 41 -10.26 -0.95 -7.53
CA GLU A 41 -10.88 -2.22 -7.96
C GLU A 41 -9.81 -3.24 -8.35
N GLU A 42 -8.89 -2.83 -9.24
CA GLU A 42 -7.75 -3.66 -9.66
C GLU A 42 -6.86 -4.04 -8.47
N LEU A 43 -6.62 -3.11 -7.54
CA LEU A 43 -5.81 -3.38 -6.35
C LEU A 43 -6.45 -4.41 -5.42
N LEU A 44 -7.76 -4.33 -5.20
CA LEU A 44 -8.46 -5.30 -4.37
C LEU A 44 -8.39 -6.68 -5.01
N ASP A 45 -8.62 -6.78 -6.32
CA ASP A 45 -8.50 -8.04 -7.04
C ASP A 45 -7.09 -8.63 -7.00
N CYS A 46 -6.05 -7.79 -7.06
CA CYS A 46 -4.64 -8.23 -7.04
C CYS A 46 -4.11 -8.55 -5.63
N PHE A 47 -4.52 -7.81 -4.60
CA PHE A 47 -3.87 -7.83 -3.27
C PHE A 47 -4.68 -8.55 -2.19
N GLU A 48 -5.98 -8.76 -2.40
CA GLU A 48 -6.83 -9.42 -1.42
C GLU A 48 -6.31 -10.82 -1.04
N GLY A 49 -6.23 -11.06 0.27
CA GLY A 49 -5.74 -12.34 0.80
C GLY A 49 -4.23 -12.53 0.67
N LEU A 50 -3.49 -11.49 0.28
CA LEU A 50 -2.04 -11.50 0.16
C LEU A 50 -1.40 -10.42 1.05
N SER A 51 -0.12 -10.59 1.35
CA SER A 51 0.74 -9.53 1.89
C SER A 51 2.11 -9.57 1.25
N VAL A 52 2.69 -8.41 0.98
CA VAL A 52 4.10 -8.29 0.56
C VAL A 52 4.81 -7.31 1.47
N PHE A 53 5.90 -7.77 2.08
CA PHE A 53 6.77 -6.97 2.93
C PHE A 53 8.19 -6.95 2.38
N ARG A 54 8.87 -5.81 2.54
CA ARG A 54 10.27 -5.61 2.18
C ARG A 54 11.09 -5.31 3.43
N ARG A 55 12.20 -6.04 3.63
CA ARG A 55 13.15 -5.84 4.74
C ARG A 55 14.57 -5.82 4.16
N GLY A 56 15.01 -4.64 3.75
CA GLY A 56 16.21 -4.51 2.93
C GLY A 56 16.03 -5.22 1.60
N GLU A 57 16.90 -6.17 1.29
CA GLU A 57 16.86 -6.98 0.06
C GLU A 57 15.92 -8.19 0.19
N ILE A 58 15.44 -8.51 1.39
CA ILE A 58 14.53 -9.64 1.59
C ILE A 58 13.09 -9.20 1.30
N ILE A 59 12.42 -9.96 0.46
CA ILE A 59 10.99 -9.84 0.17
C ILE A 59 10.27 -11.03 0.80
N GLN A 60 9.23 -10.74 1.57
CA GLN A 60 8.32 -11.76 2.12
C GLN A 60 6.96 -11.62 1.45
N LEU A 61 6.48 -12.70 0.85
CA LEU A 61 5.12 -12.85 0.34
C LEU A 61 4.35 -13.79 1.26
N ASN A 62 3.20 -13.33 1.76
CA ASN A 62 2.28 -14.17 2.51
C ASN A 62 0.99 -14.37 1.71
N ILE A 63 0.44 -15.57 1.81
CA ILE A 63 -0.86 -15.94 1.26
C ILE A 63 -1.73 -16.42 2.41
N TYR A 64 -2.94 -15.88 2.53
CA TYR A 64 -3.85 -16.23 3.61
C TYR A 64 -4.98 -17.12 3.10
N ASN A 65 -5.25 -18.18 3.85
CA ASN A 65 -6.47 -18.97 3.74
C ASN A 65 -7.13 -19.03 5.11
N SER A 66 -8.09 -18.13 5.33
CA SER A 66 -8.73 -17.95 6.63
C SER A 66 -7.71 -17.63 7.74
N ARG A 67 -7.41 -18.60 8.62
CA ARG A 67 -6.45 -18.45 9.73
C ARG A 67 -5.06 -19.00 9.44
N LEU A 68 -4.90 -19.67 8.29
CA LEU A 68 -3.63 -20.25 7.88
C LEU A 68 -2.91 -19.31 6.92
N SER A 69 -1.59 -19.33 6.95
CA SER A 69 -0.74 -18.55 6.06
C SER A 69 0.40 -19.37 5.50
N ASN A 70 0.60 -19.31 4.18
CA ASN A 70 1.84 -19.73 3.55
C ASN A 70 2.75 -18.52 3.41
N GLU A 71 4.01 -18.67 3.79
CA GLU A 71 5.03 -17.62 3.72
C GLU A 71 6.12 -18.02 2.74
N TYR A 72 6.53 -17.09 1.88
CA TYR A 72 7.59 -17.26 0.90
C TYR A 72 8.60 -16.14 1.04
N PHE A 73 9.88 -16.50 1.13
CA PHE A 73 10.97 -15.56 1.31
C PHE A 73 11.86 -15.55 0.07
N PHE A 74 12.19 -14.34 -0.39
CA PHE A 74 13.00 -14.11 -1.58
C PHE A 74 14.10 -13.09 -1.28
N LEU A 75 15.20 -13.18 -2.01
CA LEU A 75 16.24 -12.17 -2.09
C LEU A 75 16.07 -11.39 -3.39
N GLU A 76 15.92 -10.07 -3.30
CA GLU A 76 15.93 -9.16 -4.44
C GLU A 76 17.35 -8.64 -4.66
N GLU A 77 17.93 -8.97 -5.80
CA GLU A 77 19.22 -8.44 -6.23
C GLU A 77 19.01 -7.43 -7.36
N LYS A 78 19.78 -6.34 -7.33
CA LYS A 78 19.78 -5.32 -8.38
C LYS A 78 21.17 -5.24 -9.02
N ASN A 79 21.32 -5.87 -10.17
CA ASN A 79 22.57 -5.87 -10.94
C ASN A 79 22.40 -5.04 -12.22
N ASN A 80 23.16 -3.95 -12.36
CA ASN A 80 23.13 -3.04 -13.52
C ASN A 80 21.72 -2.57 -13.90
N GLY A 81 20.88 -2.27 -12.91
CA GLY A 81 19.49 -1.84 -13.12
C GLY A 81 18.51 -2.97 -13.46
N LYS A 82 18.97 -4.22 -13.57
CA LYS A 82 18.10 -5.39 -13.73
C LYS A 82 17.76 -5.97 -12.35
N ARG A 83 16.46 -6.12 -12.07
CA ARG A 83 15.93 -6.81 -10.90
C ARG A 83 15.98 -8.32 -11.13
N SER A 84 16.61 -9.06 -10.21
CA SER A 84 16.48 -10.52 -10.10
C SER A 84 15.91 -10.89 -8.74
N ILE A 85 15.11 -11.94 -8.70
CA ILE A 85 14.47 -12.43 -7.48
C ILE A 85 14.87 -13.89 -7.31
N ALA A 86 15.57 -14.20 -6.23
CA ALA A 86 15.97 -15.55 -5.88
C ALA A 86 15.12 -16.07 -4.73
N PHE A 87 14.57 -17.26 -4.86
CA PHE A 87 13.86 -17.92 -3.77
C PHE A 87 14.83 -18.36 -2.68
N LEU A 88 14.48 -18.14 -1.42
CA LEU A 88 15.29 -18.54 -0.27
C LEU A 88 14.70 -19.74 0.45
N ARG A 89 13.44 -19.61 0.90
CA ARG A 89 12.73 -20.64 1.67
C ARG A 89 11.23 -20.33 1.71
N ASP A 90 10.45 -21.32 2.13
CA ASP A 90 9.04 -21.16 2.45
C ASP A 90 8.67 -21.79 3.80
N SER A 91 7.47 -21.44 4.26
CA SER A 91 6.79 -22.04 5.41
C SER A 91 5.34 -22.23 5.01
N LEU A 92 4.93 -23.48 4.79
CA LEU A 92 3.62 -23.82 4.26
C LEU A 92 2.73 -24.38 5.37
N GLN A 93 1.53 -23.80 5.53
CA GLN A 93 0.49 -24.28 6.42
C GLN A 93 -0.67 -24.94 5.68
N PHE A 94 -0.76 -24.73 4.36
CA PHE A 94 -1.79 -25.35 3.52
C PHE A 94 -1.28 -25.55 2.08
N ASP A 95 -1.95 -26.40 1.32
CA ASP A 95 -1.65 -26.61 -0.10
C ASP A 95 -2.30 -25.49 -0.94
N ILE A 96 -1.53 -24.88 -1.84
CA ILE A 96 -2.00 -23.77 -2.69
C ILE A 96 -3.19 -24.17 -3.58
N SER A 97 -3.31 -25.45 -3.92
CA SER A 97 -4.45 -26.00 -4.66
C SER A 97 -5.79 -25.88 -3.90
N THR A 98 -5.75 -25.65 -2.58
CA THR A 98 -6.95 -25.41 -1.76
C THR A 98 -7.53 -24.00 -1.92
N LEU A 99 -6.78 -23.08 -2.53
CA LEU A 99 -7.25 -21.73 -2.78
C LEU A 99 -8.25 -21.76 -3.93
N ARG A 100 -9.49 -21.33 -3.65
CA ARG A 100 -10.42 -21.00 -4.74
C ARG A 100 -9.86 -19.78 -5.46
N LYS A 101 -9.89 -19.81 -6.80
CA LYS A 101 -9.38 -18.76 -7.73
C LYS A 101 -9.41 -17.37 -7.10
N PHE A 102 -8.23 -16.77 -6.84
CA PHE A 102 -8.14 -15.35 -6.53
C PHE A 102 -8.71 -14.54 -7.69
N SER A 103 -9.59 -13.58 -7.41
CA SER A 103 -10.37 -12.86 -8.42
C SER A 103 -9.50 -12.10 -9.43
N GLY A 104 -8.35 -11.57 -9.03
CA GLY A 104 -7.41 -10.88 -9.94
C GLY A 104 -6.38 -11.76 -10.61
N ILE A 105 -6.29 -13.04 -10.25
CA ILE A 105 -5.27 -13.94 -10.78
C ILE A 105 -5.98 -15.15 -11.40
N SER A 106 -6.71 -14.86 -12.47
CA SER A 106 -7.44 -15.83 -13.26
C SER A 106 -6.46 -16.73 -14.03
N LYS A 107 -5.95 -17.76 -13.37
CA LYS A 107 -5.54 -19.05 -13.94
C LYS A 107 -5.26 -20.00 -12.77
N GLU A 108 -5.73 -21.22 -12.89
CA GLU A 108 -5.47 -22.31 -11.94
C GLU A 108 -3.96 -22.46 -11.74
N TYR A 109 -3.42 -21.87 -10.68
CA TYR A 109 -2.09 -22.25 -10.23
C TYR A 109 -2.20 -23.62 -9.59
N SER A 110 -2.10 -24.64 -10.43
CA SER A 110 -1.97 -26.03 -9.99
C SER A 110 -0.58 -26.30 -9.40
N ASP A 111 0.36 -25.36 -9.53
CA ASP A 111 1.75 -25.51 -9.14
C ASP A 111 2.23 -24.32 -8.30
N GLN A 112 2.85 -24.63 -7.16
CA GLN A 112 3.48 -23.67 -6.26
C GLN A 112 4.65 -22.93 -6.93
N GLU A 113 5.40 -23.58 -7.81
CA GLU A 113 6.52 -22.96 -8.50
C GLU A 113 6.05 -21.89 -9.50
N GLU A 114 5.02 -22.22 -10.28
CA GLU A 114 4.40 -21.26 -11.20
C GLU A 114 3.82 -20.06 -10.45
N PHE A 115 3.18 -20.30 -9.30
CA PHE A 115 2.68 -19.23 -8.45
C PHE A 115 3.83 -18.31 -8.00
N ARG A 116 4.89 -18.86 -7.40
CA ARG A 116 6.05 -18.09 -6.91
C ARG A 116 6.70 -17.26 -8.01
N THR A 117 6.90 -17.85 -9.19
CA THR A 117 7.65 -17.22 -10.30
C THR A 117 6.85 -16.18 -11.06
N ARG A 118 5.50 -16.25 -11.04
CA ARG A 118 4.65 -15.32 -11.80
C ARG A 118 3.99 -14.26 -10.93
N ILE A 119 3.52 -14.61 -9.74
CA ILE A 119 2.72 -13.69 -8.94
C ILE A 119 3.57 -12.58 -8.33
N LEU A 120 4.72 -12.92 -7.76
CA LEU A 120 5.52 -11.95 -7.03
C LEU A 120 6.03 -10.85 -7.97
N PRO A 121 6.61 -11.14 -9.15
CA PRO A 121 6.97 -10.10 -10.10
C PRO A 121 5.80 -9.17 -10.45
N HIS A 122 4.61 -9.73 -10.70
CA HIS A 122 3.41 -8.94 -11.00
C HIS A 122 3.02 -8.00 -9.85
N LEU A 123 2.99 -8.52 -8.62
CA LEU A 123 2.72 -7.72 -7.42
C LEU A 123 3.76 -6.61 -7.25
N LEU A 124 5.05 -6.93 -7.42
CA LEU A 124 6.12 -5.95 -7.28
C LEU A 124 6.07 -4.86 -8.36
N ASP A 125 5.68 -5.20 -9.58
CA ASP A 125 5.52 -4.24 -10.66
C ASP A 125 4.36 -3.29 -10.37
N LYS A 126 3.23 -3.83 -9.87
CA LYS A 126 2.09 -3.01 -9.44
C LYS A 126 2.43 -2.11 -8.24
N MET A 127 3.16 -2.65 -7.27
CA MET A 127 3.65 -1.86 -6.15
C MET A 127 4.57 -0.73 -6.62
N GLN A 128 5.47 -1.00 -7.56
CA GLN A 128 6.36 0.00 -8.12
C GLN A 128 5.60 1.08 -8.92
N GLU A 129 4.61 0.70 -9.74
CA GLU A 129 3.76 1.62 -10.50
C GLU A 129 3.08 2.64 -9.58
N LEU A 130 2.63 2.18 -8.42
CA LEU A 130 1.82 2.94 -7.47
C LEU A 130 2.61 3.50 -6.29
N ASN A 131 3.94 3.34 -6.28
CA ASN A 131 4.82 3.72 -5.16
C ASN A 131 4.41 3.09 -3.81
N ILE A 132 3.89 1.86 -3.84
CA ILE A 132 3.54 1.08 -2.66
C ILE A 132 4.82 0.40 -2.13
N VAL A 133 5.10 0.62 -0.85
CA VAL A 133 6.25 0.04 -0.14
C VAL A 133 5.95 -1.39 0.31
N SER A 134 4.75 -1.61 0.86
CA SER A 134 4.27 -2.90 1.33
C SER A 134 2.75 -2.89 1.42
N PHE A 135 2.13 -4.06 1.54
CA PHE A 135 0.71 -4.18 1.85
C PHE A 135 0.44 -5.46 2.63
N THR A 136 -0.70 -5.52 3.33
CA THR A 136 -1.09 -6.70 4.09
C THR A 136 -2.60 -6.91 4.20
N SER A 137 -3.02 -8.17 4.08
CA SER A 137 -4.40 -8.66 4.32
C SER A 137 -4.54 -9.46 5.63
N GLU A 138 -3.51 -9.47 6.47
CA GLU A 138 -3.44 -10.23 7.74
C GLU A 138 -4.60 -9.90 8.70
N PHE A 139 -5.10 -8.66 8.63
CA PHE A 139 -6.12 -8.15 9.54
C PHE A 139 -7.56 -8.36 9.03
N SER A 140 -7.74 -9.13 7.96
CA SER A 140 -9.07 -9.45 7.40
C SER A 140 -10.02 -10.08 8.43
N SER A 141 -9.49 -10.93 9.32
CA SER A 141 -10.22 -11.51 10.45
C SER A 141 -10.74 -10.48 11.47
N HIS A 142 -10.21 -9.27 11.46
CA HIS A 142 -10.61 -8.15 12.31
C HIS A 142 -11.46 -7.12 11.55
N GLY A 143 -11.86 -7.41 10.31
CA GLY A 143 -12.68 -6.54 9.46
C GLY A 143 -11.88 -5.56 8.60
N VAL A 144 -10.55 -5.55 8.68
CA VAL A 144 -9.67 -4.76 7.80
C VAL A 144 -9.28 -5.61 6.60
N THR A 145 -9.88 -5.32 5.45
CA THR A 145 -9.67 -6.09 4.21
C THR A 145 -8.22 -5.99 3.74
N LEU A 146 -7.68 -4.77 3.69
CA LEU A 146 -6.34 -4.52 3.17
C LEU A 146 -5.75 -3.30 3.86
N LYS A 147 -4.46 -3.35 4.16
CA LYS A 147 -3.68 -2.20 4.60
C LYS A 147 -2.50 -1.99 3.65
N ILE A 148 -2.37 -0.80 3.08
CA ILE A 148 -1.35 -0.46 2.09
C ILE A 148 -0.42 0.59 2.70
N TYR A 149 0.88 0.39 2.56
CA TYR A 149 1.90 1.33 3.02
C TYR A 149 2.56 2.00 1.82
N LEU A 150 2.49 3.33 1.80
CA LEU A 150 3.28 4.19 0.93
C LEU A 150 4.50 4.69 1.72
N GLN A 151 5.31 5.57 1.10
CA GLN A 151 6.52 6.07 1.73
C GLN A 151 6.25 6.95 2.98
N GLU A 152 5.19 7.75 2.95
CA GLU A 152 4.83 8.67 4.04
C GLU A 152 3.39 8.45 4.56
N TYR A 153 2.62 7.57 3.92
CA TYR A 153 1.20 7.39 4.19
C TYR A 153 0.87 5.91 4.30
N GLU A 154 -0.23 5.63 4.97
CA GLU A 154 -0.88 4.32 4.93
C GLU A 154 -2.35 4.48 4.57
N LEU A 155 -2.83 3.54 3.78
CA LEU A 155 -4.24 3.42 3.40
C LEU A 155 -4.81 2.17 4.06
N LEU A 156 -6.05 2.30 4.52
CA LEU A 156 -6.81 1.23 5.13
C LEU A 156 -8.08 1.01 4.33
N VAL A 157 -8.33 -0.23 3.92
CA VAL A 157 -9.54 -0.65 3.22
C VAL A 157 -10.36 -1.55 4.10
N ILE A 158 -11.63 -1.21 4.27
CA ILE A 158 -12.58 -1.88 5.16
C ILE A 158 -13.86 -2.16 4.37
N SER A 159 -14.07 -3.42 3.97
CA SER A 159 -15.27 -3.79 3.22
C SER A 159 -16.55 -3.68 4.05
N ASN A 160 -16.47 -3.86 5.38
CA ASN A 160 -17.61 -3.70 6.28
C ASN A 160 -17.16 -3.08 7.60
N ILE A 161 -17.43 -1.78 7.77
CA ILE A 161 -17.04 -1.04 8.97
C ILE A 161 -17.65 -1.60 10.25
N ASN A 162 -18.84 -2.23 10.16
CA ASN A 162 -19.49 -2.87 11.30
C ASN A 162 -18.78 -4.16 11.77
N ALA A 163 -17.88 -4.71 10.95
CA ALA A 163 -17.05 -5.85 11.32
C ALA A 163 -15.88 -5.45 12.25
N ILE A 164 -15.56 -4.16 12.36
CA ILE A 164 -14.50 -3.65 13.22
C ILE A 164 -14.96 -3.66 14.69
N LYS A 165 -14.48 -4.66 15.43
CA LYS A 165 -14.90 -4.90 16.82
C LYS A 165 -13.88 -4.49 17.88
N ASN A 166 -12.60 -4.42 17.55
CA ASN A 166 -11.56 -4.04 18.51
C ASN A 166 -11.31 -2.53 18.50
N ASP A 167 -11.00 -2.00 19.68
CA ASP A 167 -10.85 -0.54 19.88
C ASP A 167 -9.65 0.01 19.11
N GLN A 168 -8.55 -0.74 19.01
CA GLN A 168 -7.36 -0.32 18.26
C GLN A 168 -7.67 0.09 16.81
N TRP A 169 -8.51 -0.66 16.08
CA TRP A 169 -8.87 -0.29 14.70
C TRP A 169 -9.89 0.83 14.66
N ARG A 170 -10.75 0.97 15.68
CA ARG A 170 -11.69 2.11 15.77
C ARG A 170 -10.94 3.42 15.98
N ASP A 171 -9.99 3.43 16.91
CA ASP A 171 -9.12 4.57 17.18
C ASP A 171 -8.32 4.93 15.91
N TYR A 172 -7.77 3.91 15.24
CA TYR A 172 -7.08 4.10 13.96
C TYR A 172 -7.97 4.81 12.92
N ILE A 173 -9.21 4.33 12.73
CA ILE A 173 -10.15 4.91 11.75
C ILE A 173 -10.52 6.34 12.15
N GLN A 174 -10.75 6.59 13.44
CA GLN A 174 -11.08 7.90 13.97
C GLN A 174 -9.96 8.92 13.72
N ASP A 175 -8.70 8.50 13.84
CA ASP A 175 -7.53 9.33 13.58
C ASP A 175 -7.17 9.45 12.09
N SER A 176 -7.89 8.76 11.22
CA SER A 176 -7.65 8.74 9.78
C SER A 176 -8.51 9.74 9.02
N SER A 177 -8.00 10.22 7.90
CA SER A 177 -8.79 10.96 6.92
C SER A 177 -9.58 9.97 6.06
N GLN A 178 -10.87 10.21 5.89
CA GLN A 178 -11.75 9.38 5.09
C GLN A 178 -11.73 9.81 3.62
N ILE A 179 -11.61 8.86 2.69
CA ILE A 179 -11.76 9.07 1.25
C ILE A 179 -13.20 8.77 0.82
N ASP A 180 -13.72 7.61 1.25
CA ASP A 180 -15.09 7.16 1.07
C ASP A 180 -15.52 6.27 2.26
N ASP A 181 -16.68 5.62 2.18
CA ASP A 181 -17.23 4.77 3.26
C ASP A 181 -16.35 3.54 3.62
N HIS A 182 -15.36 3.21 2.79
CA HIS A 182 -14.55 2.00 2.89
C HIS A 182 -13.04 2.26 2.89
N TRP A 183 -12.59 3.46 2.50
CA TRP A 183 -11.20 3.82 2.31
C TRP A 183 -10.81 4.97 3.24
N PHE A 184 -9.77 4.72 4.02
CA PHE A 184 -9.20 5.67 4.98
C PHE A 184 -7.71 5.81 4.72
N TRP A 185 -7.13 6.95 5.06
CA TRP A 185 -5.70 7.15 4.99
C TRP A 185 -5.20 8.01 6.14
N ARG A 186 -3.93 7.84 6.49
CA ARG A 186 -3.24 8.74 7.42
C ARG A 186 -1.75 8.81 7.12
N LYS A 187 -1.11 9.82 7.68
CA LYS A 187 0.35 10.00 7.60
C LYS A 187 1.05 9.13 8.65
N ILE A 188 2.22 8.58 8.30
CA ILE A 188 3.10 7.77 9.16
C ILE A 188 4.15 8.66 9.83
#